data_AF-A0A7Y0S605-F1
#
_entry.id   AF-A0A7Y0S605-F1
#
_cell.length_a   1.000
_cell.length_b   1.000
_cell.length_c   1.000
_cell.angle_alpha   90.00
_cell.angle_beta   90.00
_cell.angle_gamma   90.00
#
_symmetry.space_group_name_H-M   'P 1'
#
loop_
_entity.id
_entity.type
_entity.pdbx_description
1 polymer ?
#
loop_
_entity_poly.entity_id
_entity_poly.type
_entity_poly.pdbx_seq_one_letter_code
_entity_poly.pdbx_strand_id
1 'polypeptide(L)' 'DDYDERYKSWSLETLPIAPESWRYNVRKSAFKQYKIVEGLVKKASTIYISTDYDREGEAIARSLLERFRCAGPIRR' A
#
# COMPACT_ATOMS: atom_id res chain seq x y z
N ASP A 1 1.86 -1.78 -18.33
CA ASP A 1 1.56 -3.20 -18.01
C ASP A 1 0.43 -3.32 -17.01
N ASP A 2 0.65 -2.91 -15.76
CA ASP A 2 -0.30 -3.15 -14.66
C ASP A 2 -1.67 -2.46 -14.83
N TYR A 3 -1.78 -1.50 -15.76
CA TYR A 3 -2.99 -0.75 -16.07
C TYR A 3 -3.51 -1.03 -17.48
N ASP A 4 -2.62 -1.02 -18.48
CA ASP A 4 -2.90 -1.37 -19.87
C ASP A 4 -1.61 -1.94 -20.50
N GLU A 5 -1.75 -2.89 -21.42
CA GLU A 5 -0.64 -3.45 -22.18
C GLU A 5 0.04 -2.41 -23.07
N ARG A 6 -0.70 -1.40 -23.53
CA ARG A 6 -0.18 -0.28 -24.33
C ARG A 6 0.89 0.52 -23.61
N TYR A 7 0.92 0.49 -22.29
CA TYR A 7 1.96 1.13 -21.47
C TYR A 7 3.23 0.27 -21.30
N LYS A 8 3.30 -0.92 -21.92
CA LYS A 8 4.52 -1.76 -21.96
C LYS A 8 5.66 -1.08 -22.73
N SER A 9 5.30 -0.44 -23.83
CA SER A 9 6.22 0.31 -24.68
C SER A 9 6.05 1.81 -24.45
N TRP A 10 7.16 2.53 -24.39
CA TRP A 10 7.16 3.97 -24.24
C TRP A 10 6.74 4.67 -25.56
N SER A 11 5.76 5.57 -25.51
CA SER A 11 5.31 6.38 -26.65
C SER A 11 4.74 7.72 -26.15
N LEU A 12 4.92 8.79 -26.91
CA LEU A 12 4.30 10.09 -26.60
C LEU A 12 2.77 10.05 -26.78
N GLU A 13 2.27 9.18 -27.65
CA GLU A 13 0.84 9.03 -27.94
C GLU A 13 0.07 8.40 -26.76
N THR A 14 0.76 7.67 -25.89
CA THR A 14 0.17 7.04 -24.70
C THR A 14 0.23 7.94 -23.47
N LEU A 15 0.73 9.17 -23.62
CA LEU A 15 0.78 10.17 -22.56
C LEU A 15 -0.39 11.16 -22.66
N PRO A 16 -0.90 11.67 -21.52
CA PRO A 16 -0.50 11.32 -20.16
C PRO A 16 -1.11 9.98 -19.68
N ILE A 17 -0.36 9.23 -18.85
CA ILE A 17 -0.89 8.04 -18.17
C ILE A 17 -1.64 8.50 -16.92
N ALA A 18 -2.97 8.49 -17.00
CA ALA A 18 -3.86 8.85 -15.89
C ALA A 18 -4.88 7.73 -15.66
N PRO A 19 -4.58 6.71 -14.85
CA PRO A 19 -5.52 5.64 -14.57
C PRO A 19 -6.70 6.16 -13.74
N GLU A 20 -7.91 5.67 -14.01
CA GLU A 20 -9.12 6.01 -13.22
C GLU A 20 -8.97 5.60 -11.75
N SER A 21 -8.28 4.49 -11.49
CA SER A 21 -8.03 3.96 -10.16
C SER A 21 -6.56 3.57 -10.01
N TRP A 22 -5.91 4.07 -8.96
CA TRP A 22 -4.54 3.68 -8.63
C TRP A 22 -4.48 2.26 -8.07
N ARG A 23 -3.49 1.49 -8.54
CA ARG A 23 -3.21 0.12 -8.10
C ARG A 23 -1.91 0.09 -7.30
N TYR A 24 -1.93 -0.59 -6.16
CA TYR A 24 -0.77 -0.75 -5.28
C TYR A 24 -0.23 -2.17 -5.32
N ASN A 25 1.05 -2.31 -5.65
CA ASN A 25 1.75 -3.58 -5.63
C ASN A 25 2.69 -3.67 -4.43
N VAL A 26 2.74 -4.85 -3.81
CA VAL A 26 3.70 -5.14 -2.75
C VAL A 26 5.02 -5.50 -3.40
N ARG A 27 6.11 -4.83 -3.00
CA ARG A 27 7.46 -5.15 -3.49
C ARG A 27 7.78 -6.61 -3.20
N LYS A 28 8.30 -7.34 -4.19
CA LYS A 28 8.60 -8.78 -4.07
C LYS A 28 9.48 -9.10 -2.86
N SER A 29 10.51 -8.28 -2.60
CA SER A 29 11.42 -8.43 -1.46
C SER A 29 10.73 -8.27 -0.10
N ALA A 30 9.68 -7.46 -0.02
CA ALA A 30 8.95 -7.17 1.21
C ALA A 30 7.72 -8.07 1.41
N PHE A 31 7.38 -8.93 0.44
CA PHE A 31 6.14 -9.71 0.45
C PHE A 31 6.02 -10.64 1.67
N LYS A 32 7.13 -11.26 2.09
CA LYS A 32 7.16 -12.11 3.29
C LYS A 32 6.75 -11.31 4.53
N GLN A 33 7.36 -10.14 4.73
CA GLN A 33 7.06 -9.29 5.88
C GLN A 33 5.63 -8.74 5.81
N TYR A 34 5.18 -8.34 4.62
CA TYR A 34 3.80 -7.90 4.39
C TYR A 34 2.78 -8.95 4.86
N LYS A 35 3.00 -10.23 4.55
CA LYS A 35 2.10 -11.32 4.98
C LYS A 35 2.12 -11.57 6.49
N ILE A 36 3.29 -11.45 7.12
CA ILE A 36 3.40 -11.55 8.58
C ILE A 36 2.59 -10.42 9.23
N VAL A 37 2.79 -9.17 8.79
CA VAL A 37 2.06 -8.01 9.33
C VAL A 37 0.56 -8.14 9.09
N GLU A 38 0.13 -8.55 7.89
CA GLU A 38 -1.30 -8.81 7.59
C GLU A 38 -1.93 -9.77 8.61
N GLY A 39 -1.24 -10.87 8.91
CA GLY A 39 -1.71 -11.88 9.86
C GLY A 39 -1.79 -11.38 11.31
N LEU A 40 -0.83 -10.52 11.72
CA LEU A 40 -0.81 -9.92 13.05
C LEU A 40 -1.90 -8.86 13.22
N VAL A 41 -2.05 -7.97 12.23
CA VAL A 41 -3.05 -6.90 12.22
C VAL A 41 -4.46 -7.46 12.37
N LYS A 42 -4.79 -8.54 11.66
CA LYS A 42 -6.12 -9.19 11.75
C LYS A 42 -6.42 -9.82 13.11
N LYS A 43 -5.41 -10.08 13.94
CA LYS A 43 -5.55 -10.67 15.28
C LYS A 43 -5.42 -9.64 16.40
N ALA A 44 -4.91 -8.45 16.09
CA ALA A 44 -4.61 -7.43 17.08
C ALA A 44 -5.90 -6.80 17.62
N SER A 45 -5.99 -6.65 18.94
CA SER A 45 -7.06 -5.90 19.60
C SER A 45 -6.84 -4.39 19.53
N THR A 46 -5.60 -3.93 19.37
CA THR A 46 -5.22 -2.52 19.24
C THR A 46 -3.94 -2.42 18.43
N ILE A 47 -3.85 -1.39 17.60
CA ILE A 47 -2.67 -1.11 16.77
C ILE A 47 -2.04 0.20 17.21
N TYR A 48 -0.73 0.19 17.39
CA TYR A 48 0.08 1.38 17.64
C TYR A 48 0.94 1.66 16.41
N ILE A 49 0.83 2.87 15.85
CA ILE A 49 1.63 3.33 14.72
C ILE A 49 2.90 3.95 15.28
N SER A 50 4.04 3.32 15.02
CA SER A 50 5.37 3.77 15.46
C SER A 50 6.30 4.07 14.28
N THR A 51 5.74 4.55 13.17
CA THR A 51 6.54 5.06 12.04
C THR A 51 7.09 6.44 12.35
N ASP A 52 8.00 6.94 11.51
CA ASP A 52 8.50 8.31 11.59
C ASP A 52 7.36 9.34 11.66
N TYR A 53 7.65 10.47 12.31
CA TYR A 53 6.68 11.54 12.60
C TYR A 53 6.34 12.43 11.40
N ASP A 54 6.84 12.07 10.21
CA ASP A 54 6.61 12.79 8.98
C ASP A 54 5.41 12.24 8.19
N ARG A 55 5.17 12.87 7.04
CA ARG A 55 4.08 12.51 6.13
C ARG A 55 4.26 11.12 5.52
N GLU A 56 5.50 10.72 5.22
CA GLU A 56 5.78 9.44 4.58
C GLU A 56 5.52 8.27 5.53
N GLY A 57 5.94 8.41 6.79
CA GLY A 57 5.68 7.44 7.84
C GLY A 57 4.18 7.21 8.03
N GLU A 58 3.40 8.29 8.17
CA GLU A 58 1.94 8.21 8.26
C GLU A 58 1.32 7.56 7.01
N ALA A 59 1.76 7.95 5.81
CA ALA A 59 1.26 7.41 4.55
C ALA A 59 1.49 5.89 4.44
N ILE A 60 2.67 5.41 4.85
CA ILE A 60 2.99 3.97 4.88
C ILE A 60 2.05 3.23 5.82
N ALA A 61 1.91 3.70 7.06
CA ALA A 61 1.07 3.06 8.06
C ALA A 61 -0.40 3.00 7.61
N ARG A 62 -0.96 4.14 7.18
CA ARG A 62 -2.35 4.24 6.74
C ARG A 62 -2.64 3.35 5.53
N SER A 63 -1.76 3.35 4.54
CA SER A 63 -1.91 2.53 3.33
C SER A 63 -1.98 1.03 3.65
N LEU A 64 -1.16 0.56 4.60
CA LEU A 64 -1.19 -0.84 5.02
C LEU A 64 -2.47 -1.17 5.80
N LEU A 65 -2.86 -0.33 6.76
CA LEU A 65 -4.05 -0.57 7.59
C LEU A 65 -5.35 -0.53 6.78
N GLU A 66 -5.45 0.38 5.81
CA GLU A 66 -6.55 0.43 4.86
C GLU A 66 -6.60 -0.85 4.02
N ARG A 67 -5.46 -1.26 3.46
CA ARG A 67 -5.37 -2.49 2.66
C ARG A 67 -5.70 -3.75 3.46
N PHE A 68 -5.35 -3.79 4.74
CA PHE A 68 -5.69 -4.88 5.65
C PHE A 68 -7.11 -4.83 6.20
N ARG A 69 -7.88 -3.77 5.87
CA ARG A 69 -9.23 -3.52 6.38
C ARG A 69 -9.27 -3.56 7.91
N CYS A 70 -8.30 -2.92 8.56
CA CYS A 70 -8.27 -2.83 10.01
C CYS A 70 -9.46 -2.02 10.52
N ALA A 71 -10.27 -2.63 11.39
CA ALA A 71 -11.41 -1.98 12.06
C ALA A 71 -11.18 -1.74 13.57
N GLY A 72 -10.06 -2.20 14.11
CA GLY A 72 -9.73 -2.07 15.53
C GLY A 72 -9.25 -0.66 15.91
N PRO A 73 -9.18 -0.35 17.22
CA PRO A 73 -8.59 0.89 17.73
C PRO A 73 -7.16 1.10 17.23
N ILE A 74 -6.90 2.28 16.66
CA ILE A 74 -5.58 2.71 16.20
C ILE A 74 -5.08 3.85 17.10
N ARG A 75 -3.83 3.76 17.54
CA ARG A 75 -3.11 4.74 18.35
C ARG A 75 -1.82 5.15 17.64
N ARG A 76 -1.31 6.33 17.94
CA ARG A 76 -0.02 6.86 17.48
C ARG A 76 0.69 7.47 18.68
#